data_AF-A0A933CM07-F1
#
_entry.id   AF-A0A933CM07-F1
#
_cell.length_a   1.000
_cell.length_b   1.000
_cell.length_c   1.000
_cell.angle_alpha   90.00
_cell.angle_beta   90.00
_cell.angle_gamma   90.00
#
_symmetry.space_group_name_H-M   'P 1'
#
loop_
_entity.id
_entity.type
_entity.pdbx_description
1 polymer ?
#
loop_
_entity_poly.entity_id
_entity_poly.type
_entity_poly.pdbx_seq_one_letter_code
_entity_poly.pdbx_strand_id
1 'polypeptide(L)'
;MANHPSRYAGKAGVGLLSGLLAGFLLGLGARMAMSVIALAAHQEPRFSLGGSLEVLATGILIGLPAGLVFVALRHHIPGSAVGKGATFGLLLFLTLVLVPPPAARSATTAVGQRVLTLVLFGVLFVGFGILVEILVQRLLPQEQPEDDAKDRTIG
;
A
#
# COMPACT_ATOMS: atom_id res chain seq x y z
N MET A 1 11.22 -33.95 -5.58
CA MET A 1 10.75 -32.65 -5.07
C MET A 1 11.86 -31.63 -5.27
N ALA A 2 11.92 -31.00 -6.45
CA ALA A 2 12.93 -29.99 -6.75
C ALA A 2 12.40 -28.63 -6.30
N ASN A 3 13.03 -28.03 -5.29
CA ASN A 3 12.76 -26.66 -4.87
C ASN A 3 13.11 -25.73 -6.03
N HIS A 4 12.16 -24.92 -6.50
CA HIS A 4 12.39 -23.85 -7.48
C HIS A 4 12.63 -22.51 -6.74
N PRO A 5 13.86 -22.18 -6.31
CA PRO A 5 14.15 -20.90 -5.64
C PRO A 5 13.90 -19.68 -6.53
N SER A 6 13.90 -19.84 -7.86
CA SER A 6 13.71 -18.74 -8.82
C SER A 6 12.29 -18.15 -8.81
N ARG A 7 11.25 -18.96 -8.52
CA ARG A 7 9.85 -18.49 -8.50
C ARG A 7 9.54 -17.60 -7.29
N TYR A 8 10.20 -17.84 -6.16
CA TYR A 8 10.03 -17.02 -4.95
C TYR A 8 10.73 -15.68 -5.06
N ALA A 9 11.92 -15.64 -5.68
CA ALA A 9 12.65 -14.40 -5.92
C ALA A 9 11.86 -13.43 -6.81
N GLY A 10 11.18 -13.93 -7.85
CA GLY A 10 10.31 -13.11 -8.71
C GLY A 10 9.13 -12.50 -7.96
N LYS A 11 8.43 -13.29 -7.14
CA LYS A 11 7.26 -12.82 -6.36
C LYS A 11 7.67 -11.78 -5.30
N ALA A 12 8.79 -12.00 -4.62
CA ALA A 12 9.33 -11.03 -3.66
C ALA A 12 9.76 -9.73 -4.34
N GLY A 13 10.42 -9.82 -5.50
CA GLY A 13 10.82 -8.66 -6.29
C GLY A 13 9.63 -7.80 -6.74
N VAL A 14 8.56 -8.43 -7.23
CA VAL A 14 7.32 -7.72 -7.59
C VAL A 14 6.66 -7.08 -6.37
N GLY A 15 6.63 -7.76 -5.22
CA GLY A 15 6.12 -7.20 -3.97
C GLY A 15 6.86 -5.94 -3.54
N LEU A 16 8.20 -5.96 -3.61
CA LEU A 16 9.04 -4.81 -3.29
C LEU A 16 8.87 -3.66 -4.29
N LEU A 17 8.86 -3.94 -5.59
CA LEU A 17 8.68 -2.92 -6.64
C LEU A 17 7.30 -2.25 -6.56
N SER A 18 6.25 -3.05 -6.40
CA SER A 18 4.88 -2.55 -6.25
C SER A 18 4.73 -1.73 -4.97
N GLY A 19 5.28 -2.21 -3.85
CA GLY A 19 5.32 -1.50 -2.58
C GLY A 19 6.11 -0.19 -2.62
N LEU A 20 7.25 -0.16 -3.33
CA LEU A 20 8.06 1.04 -3.50
C LEU A 20 7.30 2.12 -4.30
N LEU A 21 6.73 1.75 -5.45
CA LEU A 21 5.98 2.68 -6.31
C LEU A 21 4.72 3.19 -5.62
N ALA A 22 3.93 2.29 -5.03
CA ALA A 22 2.74 2.68 -4.30
C ALA A 22 3.09 3.50 -3.05
N GLY A 23 4.17 3.15 -2.35
CA GLY A 23 4.64 3.86 -1.16
C GLY A 23 5.13 5.28 -1.45
N PHE A 24 5.80 5.47 -2.60
CA PHE A 24 6.16 6.79 -3.09
C PHE A 24 4.92 7.66 -3.35
N LEU A 25 3.91 7.11 -4.03
CA LEU A 25 2.64 7.80 -4.29
C LEU A 25 1.85 8.07 -3.01
N LEU A 26 1.87 7.13 -2.06
CA LEU A 26 1.29 7.30 -0.73
C LEU A 26 1.98 8.45 0.03
N GLY A 27 3.31 8.54 -0.01
CA GLY A 27 4.05 9.64 0.61
C GLY A 27 3.67 11.01 0.01
N LEU A 28 3.57 11.08 -1.32
CA LEU A 28 3.15 12.30 -2.01
C LEU A 28 1.70 12.68 -1.66
N GLY A 29 0.80 11.71 -1.65
CA GLY A 29 -0.60 11.90 -1.26
C GLY A 29 -0.76 12.32 0.21
N ALA A 30 0.04 11.75 1.11
CA ALA A 30 0.04 12.08 2.53
C ALA A 30 0.50 13.53 2.74
N ARG A 31 1.47 14.00 1.96
CA ARG A 31 1.91 15.40 2.00
C ARG A 31 0.79 16.36 1.61
N MET A 32 0.03 16.03 0.57
CA MET A 32 -1.14 16.81 0.16
C MET A 32 -2.24 16.77 1.23
N ALA A 33 -2.53 15.59 1.79
CA ALA A 33 -3.51 15.44 2.86
C ALA A 33 -3.16 16.30 4.09
N MET A 34 -1.90 16.29 4.53
CA MET A 34 -1.43 17.17 5.63
C MET A 34 -1.60 18.65 5.30
N SER A 35 -1.40 19.04 4.05
CA SER A 35 -1.56 20.43 3.60
C SER A 35 -3.03 20.87 3.67
N VAL A 36 -3.96 19.99 3.27
CA VAL A 36 -5.40 20.21 3.38
C VAL A 36 -5.83 20.31 4.85
N ILE A 37 -5.32 19.42 5.70
CA ILE A 37 -5.59 19.43 7.15
C ILE A 37 -5.12 20.75 7.78
N ALA A 38 -3.91 21.21 7.45
CA ALA A 38 -3.37 22.48 7.94
C ALA A 38 -4.25 23.67 7.53
N LEU A 39 -4.65 23.74 6.26
CA LEU A 39 -5.55 24.80 5.76
C LEU A 39 -6.89 24.80 6.50
N ALA A 40 -7.48 23.63 6.69
CA ALA A 40 -8.74 23.50 7.43
C ALA A 40 -8.58 23.84 8.93
N ALA A 41 -7.35 23.89 9.45
CA ALA A 41 -7.05 24.23 10.84
C ALA A 41 -6.75 25.72 11.01
N HIS A 42 -6.89 26.51 9.95
CA HIS A 42 -6.44 27.89 9.87
C HIS A 42 -4.94 28.04 10.20
N GLN A 43 -4.14 27.02 9.88
CA GLN A 43 -2.69 27.06 10.00
C GLN A 43 -2.05 27.15 8.62
N GLU A 44 -0.94 27.89 8.50
CA GLU A 44 -0.17 27.92 7.26
C GLU A 44 0.48 26.56 6.99
N PRO A 45 0.29 25.98 5.78
CA PRO A 45 0.98 24.76 5.39
C PRO A 45 2.50 24.95 5.40
N ARG A 46 3.20 24.30 6.33
CA ARG A 46 4.66 24.34 6.39
C ARG A 46 5.27 23.38 5.37
N PHE A 47 5.48 23.89 4.17
CA PHE A 47 6.22 23.20 3.11
C PHE A 47 7.74 23.35 3.31
N SER A 48 8.31 22.60 4.25
CA SER A 48 9.77 22.42 4.30
C SER A 48 10.21 21.25 3.42
N LEU A 49 11.36 21.40 2.74
CA LEU A 49 12.00 20.32 2.00
C LEU A 49 12.27 19.11 2.89
N GLY A 50 12.76 19.35 4.12
CA GLY A 50 13.01 18.30 5.11
C GLY A 50 11.75 17.54 5.50
N GLY A 51 10.63 18.23 5.77
CA GLY A 51 9.37 17.57 6.12
C GLY A 51 8.75 16.80 4.95
N SER A 52 8.88 17.31 3.72
CA SER A 52 8.43 16.58 2.53
C SER A 52 9.25 15.30 2.30
N LEU A 53 10.57 15.36 2.46
CA LEU A 53 11.46 14.21 2.39
C LEU A 53 11.15 13.17 3.48
N GLU A 54 10.86 13.61 4.70
CA GLU A 54 10.50 12.72 5.80
C GLU A 54 9.18 11.98 5.53
N VAL A 55 8.15 12.68 5.05
CA VAL A 55 6.86 12.06 4.70
C VAL A 55 7.02 11.09 3.53
N LEU A 56 7.82 11.46 2.52
CA LEU A 56 8.09 10.61 1.37
C LEU A 56 8.87 9.35 1.78
N ALA A 57 9.94 9.52 2.56
CA ALA A 57 10.74 8.41 3.09
C ALA A 57 9.88 7.48 3.95
N THR A 58 8.98 8.03 4.77
CA THR A 58 8.02 7.25 5.56
C THR A 58 7.09 6.45 4.65
N GLY A 59 6.55 7.06 3.58
CA GLY A 59 5.72 6.37 2.60
C GLY A 59 6.44 5.20 1.92
N ILE A 60 7.70 5.38 1.53
CA ILE A 60 8.54 4.31 0.96
C ILE A 60 8.83 3.22 2.00
N LEU A 61 9.22 3.61 3.21
CA LEU A 61 9.58 2.70 4.30
C LEU A 61 8.39 1.84 4.75
N ILE A 62 7.17 2.37 4.67
CA ILE A 62 5.94 1.61 4.90
C ILE A 62 5.57 0.80 3.66
N GLY A 63 5.71 1.38 2.47
CA GLY A 63 5.31 0.77 1.21
C GLY A 63 6.07 -0.51 0.89
N LEU A 64 7.39 -0.54 1.10
CA LEU A 64 8.23 -1.72 0.86
C LEU A 64 7.76 -2.98 1.63
N PRO A 65 7.71 -2.97 2.98
CA PRO A 65 7.23 -4.11 3.73
C PRO A 65 5.74 -4.37 3.46
N ALA A 66 4.92 -3.33 3.28
CA ALA A 66 3.50 -3.52 2.97
C ALA A 66 3.29 -4.25 1.63
N GLY A 67 4.01 -3.91 0.57
CA GLY A 67 3.92 -4.59 -0.72
C GLY A 67 4.37 -6.05 -0.65
N LEU A 68 5.42 -6.34 0.12
CA LEU A 68 5.86 -7.71 0.36
C LEU A 68 4.81 -8.52 1.14
N VAL A 69 4.30 -7.95 2.23
CA VAL A 69 3.23 -8.54 3.06
C VAL A 69 1.98 -8.78 2.21
N PHE A 70 1.61 -7.83 1.35
CA PHE A 70 0.48 -7.98 0.45
C PHE A 70 0.62 -9.18 -0.48
N VAL A 71 1.78 -9.35 -1.13
CA VAL A 71 2.01 -10.50 -2.02
C VAL A 71 1.93 -11.83 -1.27
N ALA A 72 2.36 -11.88 -0.01
CA ALA A 72 2.21 -13.07 0.83
C ALA A 72 0.74 -13.34 1.23
N LEU A 73 -0.01 -12.29 1.57
CA LEU A 73 -1.39 -12.41 2.05
C LEU A 73 -2.44 -12.48 0.94
N ARG A 74 -2.16 -12.05 -0.29
CA ARG A 74 -3.17 -11.97 -1.36
C ARG A 74 -3.88 -13.29 -1.68
N HIS A 75 -3.22 -14.43 -1.41
CA HIS A 75 -3.79 -15.76 -1.62
C HIS A 75 -4.81 -16.13 -0.54
N HIS A 76 -4.69 -15.55 0.65
CA HIS A 76 -5.56 -15.82 1.79
C HIS A 76 -6.78 -14.89 1.84
N ILE A 77 -6.76 -13.78 1.09
CA ILE A 77 -7.88 -12.83 1.04
C ILE A 77 -8.86 -13.28 -0.06
N PRO A 78 -10.09 -13.71 0.29
CA PRO A 78 -11.12 -14.03 -0.69
C PRO A 78 -11.69 -12.75 -1.32
N GLY A 79 -12.11 -12.82 -2.59
CA GLY A 79 -12.78 -11.72 -3.29
C GLY A 79 -12.12 -11.28 -4.59
N SER A 80 -12.69 -10.23 -5.20
CA SER A 80 -12.19 -9.62 -6.44
C SER A 80 -10.86 -8.89 -6.20
N ALA A 81 -10.08 -8.69 -7.26
CA ALA A 81 -8.83 -7.93 -7.26
C ALA A 81 -8.92 -6.64 -6.43
N VAL A 82 -9.86 -5.77 -6.81
CA VAL A 82 -10.08 -4.48 -6.15
C VAL A 82 -10.48 -4.68 -4.69
N GLY A 83 -11.29 -5.69 -4.38
CA GLY A 83 -11.67 -6.03 -3.01
C GLY A 83 -10.49 -6.45 -2.14
N LYS A 84 -9.54 -7.23 -2.68
CA LYS A 84 -8.32 -7.63 -1.97
C LYS A 84 -7.44 -6.44 -1.65
N GLY A 85 -7.20 -5.58 -2.65
CA GLY A 85 -6.43 -4.35 -2.49
C GLY A 85 -7.08 -3.40 -1.49
N ALA A 86 -8.39 -3.17 -1.60
CA ALA A 86 -9.12 -2.30 -0.67
C ALA A 86 -9.10 -2.83 0.76
N THR A 87 -9.30 -4.13 0.96
CA THR A 87 -9.26 -4.77 2.28
C THR A 87 -7.88 -4.65 2.91
N PHE A 88 -6.82 -4.90 2.12
CA PHE A 88 -5.45 -4.74 2.60
C PHE A 88 -5.14 -3.29 2.97
N GLY A 89 -5.51 -2.34 2.11
CA GLY A 89 -5.35 -0.91 2.38
C GLY A 89 -6.06 -0.47 3.65
N LEU A 90 -7.29 -0.96 3.87
CA LEU A 90 -8.06 -0.69 5.08
C LEU A 90 -7.41 -1.29 6.34
N LEU A 91 -6.92 -2.54 6.26
CA LEU A 91 -6.20 -3.19 7.37
C LEU A 91 -4.91 -2.46 7.71
N LEU A 92 -4.15 -2.05 6.69
CA LEU A 92 -2.93 -1.27 6.88
C LEU A 92 -3.25 0.07 7.53
N PHE A 93 -4.28 0.77 7.05
CA PHE A 93 -4.76 2.00 7.67
C PHE A 93 -5.11 1.80 9.14
N LEU A 94 -5.91 0.78 9.46
CA LEU A 94 -6.32 0.50 10.84
C LEU A 94 -5.12 0.19 11.75
N THR A 95 -4.14 -0.53 11.23
CA THR A 95 -2.88 -0.84 11.93
C THR A 95 -2.11 0.44 12.26
N LEU A 96 -2.03 1.38 11.31
CA LEU A 96 -1.32 2.65 11.50
C LEU A 96 -2.10 3.63 12.37
N VAL A 97 -3.43 3.57 12.39
CA VAL A 97 -4.24 4.32 13.34
C VAL A 97 -3.99 3.82 14.77
N LEU A 98 -3.83 2.51 14.95
CA LEU A 98 -3.54 1.91 16.26
C LEU A 98 -2.09 2.16 16.71
N VAL A 99 -1.14 2.13 15.78
CA VAL A 99 0.28 2.35 16.03
C VAL A 99 0.80 3.47 15.11
N PRO A 100 0.55 4.74 15.45
CA PRO A 100 0.90 5.86 14.59
C PRO A 100 2.42 6.08 14.52
N PRO A 101 3.00 6.18 13.30
CA PRO A 101 4.40 6.50 13.13
C PRO A 101 4.69 7.92 13.67
N PRO A 102 5.95 8.20 14.07
CA PRO A 102 6.32 9.49 14.67
C PRO A 102 5.88 10.69 13.82
N ALA A 103 6.05 10.60 12.50
CA ALA A 103 5.65 11.63 11.53
C ALA A 103 4.13 11.90 11.50
N ALA A 104 3.30 10.92 11.89
CA ALA A 104 1.84 11.07 11.91
C ALA A 104 1.31 11.59 13.26
N ARG A 105 2.11 11.53 14.34
CA ARG A 105 1.68 11.96 15.68
C ARG A 105 1.40 13.46 15.77
N SER A 106 2.15 14.27 15.01
CA SER A 106 1.95 15.72 14.94
C SER A 106 0.67 16.12 14.18
N ALA A 107 0.17 15.26 13.29
CA ALA A 107 -1.07 15.49 12.55
C ALA A 107 -2.32 15.12 13.36
N THR A 108 -2.21 14.20 14.32
CA THR A 108 -3.36 13.68 15.10
C THR A 108 -3.66 14.48 16.37
N THR A 109 -2.80 15.42 16.77
CA THR A 109 -3.00 16.26 17.96
C THR A 109 -4.06 17.35 17.80
N ALA A 110 -4.48 17.67 16.58
CA ALA A 110 -5.57 18.62 16.32
C ALA A 110 -6.94 17.93 16.54
N VAL A 111 -7.44 17.97 17.78
CA VAL A 111 -8.68 17.31 18.23
C VAL A 111 -9.91 17.64 17.35
N GLY A 112 -9.96 18.83 16.75
CA GLY A 112 -11.07 19.27 15.88
C GLY A 112 -11.12 18.65 14.48
N GLN A 113 -10.03 18.03 13.99
CA GLN A 113 -9.93 17.56 12.60
C GLN A 113 -9.72 16.05 12.47
N ARG A 114 -9.97 15.32 13.55
CA ARG A 114 -9.76 13.87 13.61
C ARG A 114 -10.53 13.13 12.52
N VAL A 115 -11.79 13.50 12.28
CA VAL A 115 -12.63 12.89 11.22
C VAL A 115 -12.06 13.18 9.83
N LEU A 116 -11.70 14.43 9.54
CA LEU A 116 -11.11 14.81 8.26
C LEU A 116 -9.80 14.04 7.98
N THR A 117 -8.96 13.91 9.01
CA THR A 117 -7.71 13.15 8.95
C THR A 117 -7.99 11.67 8.65
N LEU A 118 -8.94 11.06 9.37
CA LEU A 118 -9.30 9.66 9.17
C LEU A 118 -9.86 9.41 7.77
N VAL A 119 -10.69 10.32 7.25
CA VAL A 119 -11.25 10.20 5.89
C VAL A 119 -10.16 10.34 4.83
N LEU A 120 -9.33 11.39 4.91
CA LEU A 120 -8.27 11.64 3.92
C LEU A 120 -7.26 10.50 3.88
N PHE A 121 -6.74 10.09 5.04
CA PHE A 121 -5.80 8.98 5.10
C PHE A 121 -6.45 7.65 4.79
N GLY A 122 -7.71 7.42 5.23
CA GLY A 122 -8.44 6.20 4.90
C GLY A 122 -8.57 5.98 3.40
N VAL A 123 -8.98 7.03 2.66
CA VAL A 123 -9.04 7.00 1.20
C VAL A 123 -7.65 6.77 0.60
N LEU A 124 -6.63 7.44 1.13
CA LEU A 124 -5.24 7.30 0.66
C LEU A 124 -4.74 5.85 0.78
N PHE A 125 -4.97 5.21 1.92
CA PHE A 125 -4.52 3.86 2.21
C PHE A 125 -5.32 2.79 1.45
N VAL A 126 -6.62 2.97 1.32
CA VAL A 126 -7.46 2.11 0.46
C VAL A 126 -6.99 2.21 -0.99
N GLY A 127 -6.77 3.43 -1.48
CA GLY A 127 -6.21 3.69 -2.81
C GLY A 127 -4.83 3.05 -3.00
N PHE A 128 -3.95 3.14 -2.00
CA PHE A 128 -2.67 2.45 -1.98
C PHE A 128 -2.81 0.94 -2.12
N GLY A 129 -3.68 0.30 -1.33
CA GLY A 129 -3.88 -1.15 -1.41
C GLY A 129 -4.41 -1.61 -2.77
N ILE A 130 -5.34 -0.85 -3.36
CA ILE A 130 -5.83 -1.08 -4.73
C ILE A 130 -4.69 -0.93 -5.74
N LEU A 131 -3.88 0.11 -5.61
CA LEU A 131 -2.76 0.38 -6.51
C LEU A 131 -1.70 -0.73 -6.45
N VAL A 132 -1.37 -1.21 -5.25
CA VAL A 132 -0.46 -2.36 -5.09
C VAL A 132 -1.00 -3.58 -5.80
N GLU A 133 -2.30 -3.91 -5.64
CA GLU A 133 -2.90 -5.03 -6.36
C GLU A 133 -2.79 -4.86 -7.88
N ILE A 134 -3.13 -3.68 -8.41
CA ILE A 134 -3.04 -3.40 -9.85
C ILE A 134 -1.59 -3.57 -10.34
N LEU A 135 -0.61 -3.01 -9.63
CA LEU A 135 0.80 -3.15 -9.98
C LEU A 135 1.26 -4.61 -9.93
N VAL A 136 0.88 -5.34 -8.89
CA VAL A 136 1.20 -6.76 -8.71
C VAL A 136 0.60 -7.60 -9.85
N GLN A 137 -0.63 -7.32 -10.28
CA GLN A 137 -1.27 -8.00 -11.40
C GLN A 137 -0.62 -7.66 -12.75
N ARG A 138 -0.14 -6.43 -12.91
CA ARG A 138 0.57 -6.00 -14.12
C ARG A 138 1.97 -6.58 -14.21
N LEU A 139 2.63 -6.76 -13.05
CA LEU A 139 4.02 -7.19 -12.95
C LEU A 139 4.19 -8.71 -12.82
N LEU A 140 3.18 -9.44 -12.34
CA LEU A 140 3.19 -10.90 -12.40
C LEU A 140 2.47 -11.33 -13.67
N PRO A 141 3.19 -11.91 -14.65
CA PRO A 141 2.56 -12.68 -15.71
C PRO A 141 1.61 -13.67 -15.06
N GLN A 142 0.35 -13.69 -15.51
CA GLN A 142 -0.60 -14.73 -15.17
C GLN A 142 0.14 -16.06 -15.35
N GLU A 143 0.37 -16.80 -14.26
CA GLU A 143 0.83 -18.17 -14.39
C GLU A 143 -0.30 -18.87 -15.14
N GLN A 144 -0.11 -19.01 -16.46
CA GLN A 144 -0.99 -19.73 -17.36
C GLN A 144 -1.28 -21.06 -16.67
N PRO A 145 -2.56 -21.47 -16.54
CA PRO A 145 -2.90 -22.80 -16.05
C PRO A 145 -2.41 -23.83 -17.07
N GLU A 146 -1.13 -24.17 -17.00
CA GLU A 146 -0.44 -25.17 -17.81
C GLU A 146 -0.69 -26.58 -17.23
N ASP A 147 -1.92 -26.85 -16.81
CA ASP A 147 -2.33 -28.18 -16.33
C ASP A 147 -3.57 -28.72 -17.07
N ASP A 148 -4.30 -27.88 -17.83
CA ASP A 148 -5.49 -28.32 -18.59
C ASP A 148 -5.18 -28.98 -19.94
N ALA A 149 -3.92 -28.91 -20.42
CA ALA A 149 -3.53 -29.47 -21.71
C ALA A 149 -2.99 -30.91 -21.61
N LYS A 150 -2.59 -31.37 -20.41
CA LYS A 150 -1.97 -32.69 -20.25
C LYS A 150 -2.97 -33.81 -19.93
N ASP A 151 -4.19 -33.47 -19.52
CA ASP A 151 -5.23 -34.45 -19.16
C ASP A 151 -6.20 -34.75 -20.32
N ARG A 152 -6.19 -33.95 -21.41
CA ARG A 152 -7.04 -34.18 -22.59
C ARG A 152 -6.40 -35.05 -23.69
N THR A 153 -5.18 -35.54 -23.48
CA THR A 153 -4.48 -36.40 -24.45
C THR A 153 -4.40 -37.87 -24.03
N ILE A 154 -5.03 -38.25 -22.90
CA ILE A 154 -5.07 -39.65 -22.41
C ILE A 154 -6.51 -40.13 -22.15
N GLY A 155 -7.50 -39.60 -22.88
CA GLY A 155 -8.90 -40.01 -22.81
C GLY A 155 -9.48 -40.32 -24.18
#